data_AF-A0A0C3PSN9-F1
#
_entry.id   AF-A0A0C3PSN9-F1
#
_cell.length_a   1.000
_cell.length_b   1.000
_cell.length_c   1.000
_cell.angle_alpha   90.00
_cell.angle_beta   90.00
_cell.angle_gamma   90.00
#
_symmetry.space_group_name_H-M   'P 1'
#
loop_
_entity.id
_entity.type
_entity.pdbx_description
1 polymer ?
#
loop_
_entity_poly.entity_id
_entity_poly.type
_entity_poly.pdbx_seq_one_letter_code
_entity_poly.pdbx_strand_id
1 'polypeptide(L)'
;MEESFRGDVKLKLDMRWSLWDYLADVLSVEGMNGDDAGLGAAGKDGNQTGDERKSGKSKSSKDKDVMNMNVIDGLTLDYTVKFPLSLVISRKNINYYQCLFRFLLNLKYAEQVLTDMWSEHKCAPWSVRAPHAELDRWRLRVIMLRNKMIWFVQHALAFVTGDVLEPRWRALEKKLDKAAKDVERGTVDQLLEDHLDFLNSCMSACMLTIPKFVKHYSHLLHTCIRYAAYTSKCTRSLEQGAIAIASGDTDLTTSPMDRRWEMFMKFEINFNHTLKASPVICRY
;
A
#
# COMPACT_ATOMS: atom_id res chain seq x y z
N MET A 1 2.43 24.02 -22.56
CA MET A 1 1.28 24.21 -21.63
C MET A 1 1.39 23.33 -20.37
N GLU A 2 2.17 22.24 -20.37
CA GLU A 2 2.28 21.29 -19.24
C GLU A 2 3.06 21.78 -18.01
N GLU A 3 3.90 22.82 -18.11
CA GLU A 3 4.68 23.30 -16.96
C GLU A 3 3.87 24.14 -15.94
N SER A 4 2.65 24.57 -16.30
CA SER A 4 1.92 25.61 -15.55
C SER A 4 1.34 25.15 -14.20
N PHE A 5 1.16 23.84 -13.98
CA PHE A 5 0.44 23.33 -12.79
C PHE A 5 1.34 22.57 -11.80
N ARG A 6 2.63 22.39 -12.12
CA ARG A 6 3.57 21.70 -11.22
C ARG A 6 3.75 22.42 -9.88
N GLY A 7 3.62 23.75 -9.86
CA GLY A 7 3.72 24.56 -8.65
C GLY A 7 2.51 24.46 -7.70
N ASP A 8 1.39 23.91 -8.17
CA ASP A 8 0.15 23.80 -7.39
C ASP A 8 0.09 22.51 -6.56
N VAL A 9 0.98 21.55 -6.84
CA VAL A 9 1.15 20.30 -6.08
C VAL A 9 2.18 20.51 -4.97
N LYS A 10 1.76 20.33 -3.73
CA LYS A 10 2.61 20.42 -2.55
C LYS A 10 2.73 19.07 -1.87
N LEU A 11 3.95 18.67 -1.55
CA LEU A 11 4.18 17.50 -0.72
C LEU A 11 3.93 17.85 0.74
N LYS A 12 3.11 17.07 1.44
CA LYS A 12 2.90 17.17 2.89
C LYS A 12 3.22 15.84 3.54
N LEU A 13 3.76 15.92 4.75
CA LEU A 13 3.98 14.77 5.59
C LEU A 13 2.92 14.76 6.69
N ASP A 14 2.00 13.80 6.63
CA ASP A 14 1.00 13.57 7.66
C ASP A 14 1.29 12.25 8.36
N MET A 15 1.99 12.34 9.49
CA MET A 15 2.32 11.20 10.33
C MET A 15 1.21 10.84 11.34
N ARG A 16 0.05 11.52 11.29
CA ARG A 16 -1.00 11.31 12.29
C ARG A 16 -1.70 9.98 12.06
N TRP A 17 -1.98 9.61 10.80
CA TRP A 17 -2.69 8.40 10.42
C TRP A 17 -2.07 7.72 9.21
N SER A 18 -1.87 6.40 9.28
CA SER A 18 -1.59 5.60 8.10
C SER A 18 -2.80 5.59 7.16
N LEU A 19 -2.58 5.31 5.87
CA LEU A 19 -3.70 5.17 4.91
C LEU A 19 -4.70 4.12 5.40
N TRP A 20 -4.18 3.00 5.91
CA TRP A 20 -4.96 1.85 6.32
C TRP A 20 -5.82 2.17 7.55
N ASP A 21 -5.26 2.91 8.51
CA ASP A 21 -6.01 3.36 9.70
C ASP A 21 -7.08 4.38 9.31
N TYR A 22 -6.76 5.32 8.43
CA TYR A 22 -7.72 6.29 7.92
C TYR A 22 -8.88 5.61 7.19
N LEU A 23 -8.59 4.69 6.26
CA LEU A 23 -9.62 3.94 5.56
C LEU A 23 -10.42 3.03 6.51
N ALA A 24 -9.77 2.38 7.48
CA ALA A 24 -10.47 1.55 8.45
C ALA A 24 -11.43 2.37 9.33
N ASP A 25 -11.03 3.57 9.75
CA ASP A 25 -11.87 4.46 10.56
C ASP A 25 -13.06 4.99 9.76
N VAL A 26 -12.82 5.57 8.57
CA VAL A 26 -13.89 6.10 7.72
C VAL A 26 -14.91 5.03 7.36
N LEU A 27 -14.44 3.85 6.95
CA LEU A 27 -15.35 2.75 6.59
C LEU A 27 -16.06 2.12 7.80
N SER A 28 -15.51 2.26 9.00
CA SER A 28 -16.19 1.81 10.23
C SER A 28 -17.32 2.77 10.62
N VAL A 29 -17.14 4.07 10.37
CA VAL A 29 -18.17 5.10 10.59
C VAL A 29 -19.29 5.00 9.55
N GLU A 30 -18.97 4.68 8.30
CA GLU A 30 -19.96 4.49 7.22
C GLU A 30 -20.78 3.19 7.37
N GLY A 31 -20.24 2.16 8.03
CA GLY A 31 -20.96 0.90 8.29
C GLY A 31 -22.17 1.01 9.22
N MET A 32 -22.39 2.15 9.88
CA MET A 32 -23.57 2.43 10.72
C MET A 32 -24.67 3.21 10.00
N ASN A 33 -24.40 3.78 8.82
CA ASN A 33 -25.39 4.48 8.01
C ASN A 33 -25.44 3.82 6.63
N GLY A 34 -26.31 2.82 6.50
CA GLY A 34 -26.64 2.24 5.21
C GLY A 34 -27.10 3.31 4.22
N ASP A 35 -26.59 3.19 3.00
CA ASP A 35 -27.16 3.73 1.75
C ASP A 35 -26.63 5.07 1.19
N ASP A 36 -25.44 5.55 1.57
CA ASP A 36 -24.74 6.58 0.77
C ASP A 36 -23.26 6.21 0.54
N ALA A 37 -22.93 5.90 -0.71
CA ALA A 37 -21.57 5.53 -1.11
C ALA A 37 -20.69 6.78 -1.29
N GLY A 38 -20.00 7.20 -0.23
CA GLY A 38 -18.86 8.08 -0.37
C GLY A 38 -18.29 8.66 0.92
N LEU A 39 -16.96 8.84 0.92
CA LEU A 39 -16.05 9.49 1.90
C LEU A 39 -16.41 10.97 2.24
N GLY A 40 -17.70 11.30 2.34
CA GLY A 40 -18.24 12.66 2.38
C GLY A 40 -18.32 13.31 3.75
N ALA A 41 -18.00 12.61 4.84
CA ALA A 41 -18.27 13.11 6.20
C ALA A 41 -17.04 13.59 6.99
N ALA A 42 -15.85 13.70 6.38
CA ALA A 42 -14.64 14.18 7.06
C ALA A 42 -14.30 15.62 6.63
N GLY A 43 -15.11 16.59 7.09
CA GLY A 43 -14.88 18.01 6.80
C GLY A 43 -15.86 18.94 7.50
N LYS A 44 -15.79 19.03 8.83
CA LYS A 44 -16.36 20.16 9.59
C LYS A 44 -15.32 20.70 10.57
N ASP A 45 -14.74 21.83 10.20
CA ASP A 45 -14.15 22.79 11.14
C ASP A 45 -15.28 23.60 11.80
N GLY A 46 -15.19 23.79 13.12
CA GLY A 46 -15.78 24.95 13.80
C GLY A 46 -16.77 24.70 14.94
N ASN A 47 -16.24 24.80 16.16
CA ASN A 47 -16.76 25.56 17.32
C ASN A 47 -17.26 24.80 18.56
N GLN A 48 -16.75 25.26 19.70
CA GLN A 48 -16.88 24.75 21.07
C GLN A 48 -18.26 25.04 21.67
N THR A 49 -18.79 24.09 22.45
CA THR A 49 -19.33 24.31 23.81
C THR A 49 -19.32 22.97 24.55
N GLY A 50 -18.90 23.01 25.82
CA GLY A 50 -18.41 21.85 26.56
C GLY A 50 -19.45 20.88 27.10
N ASP A 51 -18.98 19.66 27.36
CA ASP A 51 -19.40 18.90 28.54
C ASP A 51 -18.27 17.94 28.95
N GLU A 52 -17.87 18.03 30.22
CA GLU A 52 -16.80 17.24 30.83
C GLU A 52 -17.29 15.82 31.13
N ARG A 53 -16.73 14.79 30.48
CA ARG A 53 -16.67 13.44 31.09
C ARG A 53 -15.31 12.78 30.89
N LYS A 54 -14.65 12.56 32.04
CA LYS A 54 -13.38 11.88 32.26
C LYS A 54 -13.39 10.45 31.67
N SER A 55 -12.35 10.13 30.88
CA SER A 55 -11.71 8.81 30.90
C SER A 55 -10.31 8.93 30.31
N GLY A 56 -9.31 9.14 31.17
CA GLY A 56 -7.92 9.13 30.79
C GLY A 56 -7.34 7.73 30.95
N LYS A 57 -7.04 7.03 29.83
CA LYS A 57 -5.97 6.01 29.73
C LYS A 57 -5.82 5.43 28.30
N SER A 58 -5.32 6.19 27.30
CA SER A 58 -4.80 5.56 26.06
C SER A 58 -3.77 6.36 25.26
N LYS A 59 -3.17 7.41 25.83
CA LYS A 59 -2.30 8.31 25.05
C LYS A 59 -0.88 7.77 24.81
N SER A 60 -0.41 6.76 25.57
CA SER A 60 0.98 6.28 25.49
C SER A 60 1.24 5.14 24.49
N SER A 61 0.22 4.51 23.92
CA SER A 61 0.40 3.44 22.91
C SER A 61 0.45 3.99 21.48
N LYS A 62 -0.40 4.97 21.14
CA LYS A 62 -0.46 5.59 19.81
C LYS A 62 0.85 6.29 19.41
N ASP A 63 1.52 6.97 20.34
CA ASP A 63 2.80 7.65 20.04
C ASP A 63 3.95 6.69 19.71
N LYS A 64 3.91 5.44 20.22
CA LYS A 64 4.90 4.40 19.87
C LYS A 64 4.64 3.78 18.50
N ASP A 65 3.37 3.66 18.10
CA ASP A 65 3.02 3.14 16.78
C ASP A 65 3.32 4.16 15.67
N VAL A 66 3.17 5.47 15.94
CA VAL A 66 3.61 6.56 15.05
C VAL A 66 5.12 6.53 14.81
N MET A 67 5.92 6.14 15.81
CA MET A 67 7.39 6.02 15.70
C MET A 67 7.86 4.80 14.88
N ASN A 68 6.99 3.84 14.57
CA ASN A 68 7.29 2.66 13.75
C ASN A 68 6.67 2.75 12.34
N MET A 69 6.00 3.85 12.02
CA MET A 69 5.40 4.04 10.70
C MET A 69 6.49 4.42 9.69
N ASN A 70 6.48 3.76 8.52
CA ASN A 70 7.41 4.13 7.46
C ASN A 70 7.09 5.54 6.99
N VAL A 71 8.11 6.34 6.69
CA VAL A 71 7.94 7.72 6.20
C VAL A 71 7.05 7.79 4.96
N ILE A 72 7.10 6.73 4.13
CA ILE A 72 6.28 6.58 2.93
C ILE A 72 4.78 6.53 3.24
N ASP A 73 4.37 5.92 4.36
CA ASP A 73 2.95 5.86 4.75
C ASP A 73 2.38 7.23 5.12
N GLY A 74 3.24 8.16 5.57
CA GLY A 74 2.87 9.54 5.91
C GLY A 74 2.93 10.51 4.73
N LEU A 75 3.35 10.07 3.55
CA LEU A 75 3.45 10.95 2.38
C LEU A 75 2.06 11.26 1.83
N THR A 76 1.74 12.54 1.71
CA THR A 76 0.49 13.03 1.12
C THR A 76 0.79 14.13 0.12
N LEU A 77 -0.03 14.22 -0.92
CA LEU A 77 -0.01 15.34 -1.86
C LEU A 77 -1.16 16.27 -1.51
N ASP A 78 -0.91 17.57 -1.55
CA ASP A 78 -1.96 18.56 -1.48
C ASP A 78 -1.99 19.33 -2.78
N TYR A 79 -3.20 19.55 -3.29
CA TYR A 79 -3.41 20.22 -4.56
C TYR A 79 -4.26 21.46 -4.32
N THR A 80 -3.67 22.64 -4.51
CA THR A 80 -4.36 23.91 -4.30
C THR A 80 -4.91 24.41 -5.63
N VAL A 81 -6.23 24.30 -5.81
CA VAL A 81 -6.90 24.70 -7.06
C VAL A 81 -7.47 26.10 -6.92
N LYS A 82 -7.13 26.98 -7.86
CA LYS A 82 -7.73 28.32 -7.94
C LYS A 82 -9.11 28.25 -8.61
N PHE A 83 -9.98 29.18 -8.27
CA PHE A 83 -11.21 29.43 -9.02
C PHE A 83 -10.87 29.70 -10.50
N PRO A 84 -11.64 29.19 -11.48
CA PRO A 84 -12.93 28.49 -11.37
C PRO A 84 -12.85 26.96 -11.22
N LEU A 85 -11.69 26.35 -11.39
CA LEU A 85 -11.52 24.89 -11.39
C LEU A 85 -11.80 24.24 -10.03
N SER A 86 -11.72 25.03 -8.94
CA SER A 86 -12.10 24.59 -7.59
C SER A 86 -13.57 24.19 -7.47
N LEU A 87 -14.43 24.60 -8.40
CA LEU A 87 -15.82 24.18 -8.45
C LEU A 87 -15.93 22.68 -8.80
N VAL A 88 -15.11 22.22 -9.74
CA VAL A 88 -15.09 20.82 -10.21
C VAL A 88 -14.21 19.94 -9.33
N ILE A 89 -13.04 20.45 -8.95
CA ILE A 89 -12.09 19.77 -8.09
C ILE A 89 -12.34 20.20 -6.65
N SER A 90 -13.39 19.64 -6.05
CA SER A 90 -13.74 19.88 -4.66
C SER A 90 -12.72 19.25 -3.69
N ARG A 91 -12.67 19.75 -2.45
CA ARG A 91 -11.85 19.15 -1.38
C ARG A 91 -12.17 17.67 -1.16
N LYS A 92 -13.46 17.31 -1.29
CA LYS A 92 -13.94 15.92 -1.22
C LYS A 92 -13.26 15.07 -2.29
N ASN A 93 -13.26 15.52 -3.55
CA ASN A 93 -12.63 14.81 -4.67
C ASN A 93 -11.12 14.62 -4.45
N ILE A 94 -10.43 15.64 -3.92
CA ILE A 94 -9.00 15.53 -3.65
C ILE A 94 -8.72 14.44 -2.59
N ASN A 95 -9.58 14.22 -1.60
CA ASN A 95 -9.39 13.13 -0.62
C ASN A 95 -9.43 11.75 -1.27
N TYR A 96 -10.32 11.52 -2.25
CA TYR A 96 -10.33 10.29 -3.04
C TYR A 96 -9.04 10.10 -3.82
N TYR A 97 -8.57 11.15 -4.52
CA TYR A 97 -7.29 11.12 -5.21
C TYR A 97 -6.12 10.84 -4.25
N GLN A 98 -6.15 11.39 -3.03
CA GLN A 98 -5.14 11.10 -2.02
C GLN A 98 -5.15 9.65 -1.56
N CYS A 99 -6.34 9.06 -1.35
CA CYS A 99 -6.43 7.66 -0.98
C CYS A 99 -5.86 6.75 -2.07
N LEU A 100 -6.21 7.01 -3.34
CA LEU A 100 -5.68 6.29 -4.50
C LEU A 100 -4.17 6.47 -4.63
N PHE A 101 -3.67 7.71 -4.50
CA PHE A 101 -2.24 8.01 -4.55
C PHE A 101 -1.46 7.28 -3.47
N ARG A 102 -1.90 7.37 -2.21
CA ARG A 102 -1.23 6.71 -1.08
C ARG A 102 -1.24 5.18 -1.23
N PHE A 103 -2.32 4.62 -1.78
CA PHE A 103 -2.41 3.19 -2.06
C PHE A 103 -1.39 2.76 -3.13
N LEU A 104 -1.36 3.48 -4.26
CA LEU A 104 -0.39 3.24 -5.33
C LEU A 104 1.05 3.42 -4.85
N LEU A 105 1.31 4.45 -4.05
CA LEU A 105 2.62 4.73 -3.48
C LEU A 105 3.10 3.56 -2.61
N ASN A 106 2.22 3.00 -1.78
CA ASN A 106 2.54 1.85 -0.95
C ASN A 106 2.83 0.58 -1.75
N LEU A 107 2.07 0.32 -2.82
CA LEU A 107 2.35 -0.76 -3.76
C LEU A 107 3.71 -0.55 -4.44
N LYS A 108 3.98 0.65 -4.93
CA LYS A 108 5.24 1.00 -5.60
C LYS A 108 6.44 0.91 -4.67
N TYR A 109 6.29 1.34 -3.43
CA TYR A 109 7.33 1.22 -2.42
C TYR A 109 7.62 -0.26 -2.10
N ALA A 110 6.60 -1.08 -1.91
CA ALA A 110 6.80 -2.52 -1.70
C ALA A 110 7.50 -3.19 -2.91
N GLU A 111 7.14 -2.82 -4.14
CA GLU A 111 7.82 -3.27 -5.36
C GLU A 111 9.31 -2.90 -5.34
N GLN A 112 9.62 -1.64 -5.03
CA GLN A 112 10.98 -1.13 -5.01
C GLN A 112 11.86 -1.87 -4.00
N VAL A 113 11.41 -1.98 -2.73
CA VAL A 113 12.22 -2.63 -1.69
C VAL A 113 12.43 -4.13 -1.98
N LEU A 114 11.44 -4.82 -2.57
CA LEU A 114 11.61 -6.21 -3.03
C LEU A 114 12.56 -6.34 -4.23
N THR A 115 12.58 -5.33 -5.12
CA THR A 115 13.50 -5.25 -6.25
C THR A 115 14.93 -4.97 -5.79
N ASP A 116 15.11 -4.14 -4.75
CA ASP A 116 16.41 -3.89 -4.12
C ASP A 116 16.97 -5.18 -3.50
N MET A 117 16.13 -5.93 -2.77
CA MET A 117 16.47 -7.28 -2.28
C MET A 117 16.85 -8.22 -3.45
N TRP A 118 16.17 -8.11 -4.59
CA TRP A 118 16.54 -8.89 -5.78
C TRP A 118 17.91 -8.53 -6.34
N SER A 119 18.24 -7.24 -6.37
CA SER A 119 19.57 -6.77 -6.76
C SER A 119 20.65 -7.31 -5.83
N GLU A 120 20.42 -7.31 -4.52
CA GLU A 120 21.36 -7.91 -3.54
C GLU A 120 21.54 -9.42 -3.78
N HIS A 121 20.46 -10.14 -4.08
CA HIS A 121 20.52 -11.59 -4.34
C HIS A 121 21.26 -11.97 -5.63
N LYS A 122 21.54 -11.02 -6.54
CA LYS A 122 22.37 -11.27 -7.72
C LYS A 122 23.87 -11.25 -7.40
N CYS A 123 24.26 -10.68 -6.27
CA CYS A 123 25.65 -10.60 -5.84
C CYS A 123 26.03 -11.82 -4.99
N ALA A 124 27.34 -12.04 -4.81
CA ALA A 124 27.80 -12.98 -3.79
C ALA A 124 27.39 -12.44 -2.40
N PRO A 125 27.05 -13.31 -1.43
CA PRO A 125 27.09 -14.78 -1.47
C PRO A 125 25.85 -15.46 -2.07
N TRP A 126 24.82 -14.70 -2.47
CA TRP A 126 23.54 -15.25 -2.90
C TRP A 126 23.57 -15.94 -4.26
N SER A 127 24.41 -15.49 -5.18
CA SER A 127 24.48 -16.04 -6.54
C SER A 127 25.23 -17.36 -6.65
N VAL A 128 26.05 -17.71 -5.64
CA VAL A 128 26.89 -18.92 -5.66
C VAL A 128 26.23 -20.05 -4.89
N ARG A 129 26.25 -21.26 -5.47
CA ARG A 129 25.71 -22.46 -4.81
C ARG A 129 26.33 -22.64 -3.43
N ALA A 130 25.49 -22.82 -2.41
CA ALA A 130 26.00 -23.03 -1.06
C ALA A 130 26.65 -24.43 -0.97
N PRO A 131 27.78 -24.59 -0.25
CA PRO A 131 28.47 -25.88 -0.17
C PRO A 131 27.66 -26.96 0.55
N HIS A 132 26.81 -26.56 1.51
CA HIS A 132 25.95 -27.46 2.28
C HIS A 132 24.53 -27.53 1.68
N ALA A 133 24.03 -28.74 1.47
CA ALA A 133 22.74 -28.97 0.79
C ALA A 133 21.54 -28.30 1.49
N GLU A 134 21.52 -28.28 2.82
CA GLU A 134 20.42 -27.66 3.57
C GLU A 134 20.47 -26.13 3.51
N LEU A 135 21.68 -25.56 3.54
CA LEU A 135 21.87 -24.10 3.39
C LEU A 135 21.47 -23.66 1.98
N ASP A 136 21.77 -24.49 0.97
CA ASP A 136 21.37 -24.26 -0.42
C ASP A 136 19.84 -24.30 -0.57
N ARG A 137 19.16 -25.26 0.08
CA ARG A 137 17.70 -25.35 0.11
C ARG A 137 17.07 -24.12 0.77
N TRP A 138 17.58 -23.71 1.93
CA TRP A 138 17.11 -22.51 2.61
C TRP A 138 17.29 -21.25 1.74
N ARG A 139 18.47 -21.08 1.14
CA ARG A 139 18.77 -19.99 0.20
C ARG A 139 17.77 -19.94 -0.95
N LEU A 140 17.52 -21.07 -1.61
CA LEU A 140 16.56 -21.17 -2.71
C LEU A 140 15.13 -20.84 -2.25
N ARG A 141 14.71 -21.27 -1.05
CA ARG A 141 13.39 -20.92 -0.49
C ARG A 141 13.23 -19.43 -0.26
N VAL A 142 14.25 -18.75 0.26
CA VAL A 142 14.26 -17.28 0.44
C VAL A 142 14.08 -16.57 -0.91
N ILE A 143 14.84 -17.01 -1.93
CA ILE A 143 14.75 -16.49 -3.31
C ILE A 143 13.36 -16.72 -3.92
N MET A 144 12.79 -17.91 -3.73
CA MET A 144 11.45 -18.27 -4.23
C MET A 144 10.34 -17.46 -3.57
N LEU A 145 10.37 -17.30 -2.23
CA LEU A 145 9.38 -16.50 -1.53
C LEU A 145 9.42 -15.04 -1.98
N ARG A 146 10.62 -14.48 -2.13
CA ARG A 146 10.83 -13.13 -2.68
C ARG A 146 10.25 -13.01 -4.10
N ASN A 147 10.52 -13.98 -4.97
CA ASN A 147 9.96 -14.01 -6.34
C ASN A 147 8.42 -14.07 -6.34
N LYS A 148 7.83 -14.80 -5.39
CA LYS A 148 6.37 -14.86 -5.25
C LYS A 148 5.79 -13.52 -4.78
N MET A 149 6.42 -12.88 -3.80
CA MET A 149 6.02 -11.58 -3.27
C MET A 149 6.10 -10.48 -4.34
N ILE A 150 7.22 -10.41 -5.09
CA ILE A 150 7.38 -9.38 -6.13
C ILE A 150 6.37 -9.58 -7.27
N TRP A 151 6.13 -10.82 -7.70
CA TRP A 151 5.14 -11.10 -8.74
C TRP A 151 3.74 -10.68 -8.30
N PHE A 152 3.37 -10.97 -7.05
CA PHE A 152 2.10 -10.53 -6.49
C PHE A 152 1.96 -8.99 -6.49
N VAL A 153 2.96 -8.26 -5.99
CA VAL A 153 2.90 -6.78 -5.92
C VAL A 153 2.86 -6.17 -7.31
N GLN A 154 3.65 -6.68 -8.26
CA GLN A 154 3.66 -6.21 -9.64
C GLN A 154 2.33 -6.46 -10.34
N HIS A 155 1.73 -7.64 -10.13
CA HIS A 155 0.42 -7.97 -10.69
C HIS A 155 -0.68 -7.07 -10.10
N ALA A 156 -0.69 -6.88 -8.78
CA ALA A 156 -1.64 -5.98 -8.13
C ALA A 156 -1.53 -4.54 -8.65
N LEU A 157 -0.31 -4.05 -8.84
CA LEU A 157 -0.06 -2.74 -9.37
C LEU A 157 -0.50 -2.61 -10.84
N ALA A 158 -0.16 -3.60 -11.67
CA ALA A 158 -0.56 -3.66 -13.08
C ALA A 158 -2.08 -3.67 -13.22
N PHE A 159 -2.79 -4.45 -12.39
CA PHE A 159 -4.24 -4.45 -12.31
C PHE A 159 -4.80 -3.06 -11.97
N VAL A 160 -4.30 -2.42 -10.91
CA VAL A 160 -4.80 -1.10 -10.50
C VAL A 160 -4.58 -0.05 -11.60
N THR A 161 -3.40 -0.01 -12.22
CA THR A 161 -3.11 0.99 -13.25
C THR A 161 -3.77 0.68 -14.60
N GLY A 162 -3.69 -0.58 -15.04
CA GLY A 162 -4.08 -1.00 -16.38
C GLY A 162 -5.55 -1.39 -16.51
N ASP A 163 -6.11 -2.09 -15.52
CA ASP A 163 -7.47 -2.63 -15.59
C ASP A 163 -8.49 -1.76 -14.85
N VAL A 164 -8.05 -0.96 -13.88
CA VAL A 164 -8.94 -0.08 -13.10
C VAL A 164 -8.84 1.37 -13.55
N LEU A 165 -7.68 2.00 -13.41
CA LEU A 165 -7.53 3.45 -13.61
C LEU A 165 -7.64 3.86 -15.08
N GLU A 166 -6.84 3.26 -15.96
CA GLU A 166 -6.76 3.61 -17.39
C GLU A 166 -8.12 3.51 -18.12
N PRO A 167 -8.86 2.38 -18.09
CA PRO A 167 -10.10 2.26 -18.85
C PRO A 167 -11.18 3.21 -18.33
N ARG A 168 -11.19 3.49 -17.03
CA ARG A 168 -12.17 4.40 -16.42
C ARG A 168 -11.86 5.85 -16.68
N TRP A 169 -10.58 6.22 -16.70
CA TRP A 169 -10.16 7.54 -17.14
C TRP A 169 -10.56 7.78 -18.60
N ARG A 170 -10.29 6.83 -19.50
CA ARG A 170 -10.73 6.91 -20.91
C ARG A 170 -12.25 6.99 -21.05
N ALA A 171 -13.00 6.33 -20.17
CA ALA A 171 -14.46 6.43 -20.17
C ALA A 171 -14.93 7.83 -19.76
N LEU A 172 -14.32 8.42 -18.73
CA LEU A 172 -14.58 9.79 -18.30
C LEU A 172 -14.22 10.79 -19.40
N GLU A 173 -13.03 10.68 -20.01
CA GLU A 173 -12.58 11.54 -21.11
C GLU A 173 -13.57 11.52 -22.28
N LYS A 174 -14.06 10.35 -22.68
CA LYS A 174 -15.10 10.23 -23.72
C LYS A 174 -16.42 10.89 -23.33
N LYS A 175 -16.81 10.86 -22.06
CA LYS A 175 -18.01 11.55 -21.56
C LYS A 175 -17.80 13.06 -21.59
N LEU A 176 -16.63 13.54 -21.17
CA LEU A 176 -16.25 14.96 -21.22
C LEU A 176 -16.25 15.50 -22.65
N ASP A 177 -15.68 14.76 -23.60
CA ASP A 177 -15.63 15.15 -25.01
C ASP A 177 -17.03 15.27 -25.64
N LYS A 178 -17.97 14.42 -25.21
CA LYS A 178 -19.37 14.49 -25.64
C LYS A 178 -20.09 15.67 -25.02
N ALA A 179 -19.94 15.87 -23.70
CA ALA A 179 -20.51 16.99 -22.99
C ALA A 179 -19.99 18.35 -23.51
N ALA A 180 -18.74 18.42 -23.95
CA ALA A 180 -18.17 19.62 -24.56
C ALA A 180 -18.74 19.94 -25.95
N LYS A 181 -19.20 18.92 -26.69
CA LYS A 181 -19.78 19.08 -28.05
C LYS A 181 -21.29 19.37 -28.01
N ASP A 182 -22.00 18.82 -27.04
CA ASP A 182 -23.45 18.97 -26.90
C ASP A 182 -23.80 20.05 -25.85
N VAL A 183 -23.87 21.32 -26.28
CA VAL A 183 -24.11 22.50 -25.42
C VAL A 183 -25.42 22.42 -24.62
N GLU A 184 -26.43 21.69 -25.11
CA GLU A 184 -27.71 21.49 -24.39
C GLU A 184 -27.65 20.39 -23.32
N ARG A 185 -26.65 19.50 -23.35
CA ARG A 185 -26.47 18.39 -22.39
C ARG A 185 -25.27 18.57 -21.47
N GLY A 186 -24.31 19.42 -21.82
CA GLY A 186 -23.11 19.71 -21.03
C GLY A 186 -23.37 20.63 -19.85
N THR A 187 -24.16 20.19 -18.87
CA THR A 187 -24.28 20.92 -17.60
C THR A 187 -23.06 20.70 -16.73
N VAL A 188 -22.66 21.72 -15.97
CA VAL A 188 -21.57 21.62 -14.99
C VAL A 188 -21.92 20.58 -13.93
N ASP A 189 -23.20 20.43 -13.57
CA ASP A 189 -23.65 19.43 -12.61
C ASP A 189 -23.40 17.99 -13.09
N GLN A 190 -23.62 17.71 -14.39
CA GLN A 190 -23.35 16.38 -14.94
C GLN A 190 -21.84 16.06 -14.91
N LEU A 191 -21.00 17.06 -15.17
CA LEU A 191 -19.55 16.95 -15.05
C LEU A 191 -19.11 16.61 -13.61
N LEU A 192 -19.72 17.25 -12.61
CA LEU A 192 -19.43 17.00 -11.20
C LEU A 192 -19.79 15.55 -10.81
N GLU A 193 -20.96 15.09 -11.24
CA GLU A 193 -21.45 13.73 -11.01
C GLU A 193 -20.55 12.68 -11.69
N ASP A 194 -20.26 12.84 -12.99
CA ASP A 194 -19.41 11.91 -13.74
C ASP A 194 -18.00 11.79 -13.15
N HIS A 195 -17.45 12.90 -12.66
CA HIS A 195 -16.14 12.91 -12.01
C HIS A 195 -16.15 12.23 -10.64
N LEU A 196 -17.20 12.45 -9.84
CA LEU A 196 -17.40 11.75 -8.57
C LEU A 196 -17.60 10.25 -8.76
N ASP A 197 -18.39 9.85 -9.76
CA ASP A 197 -18.65 8.46 -10.11
C ASP A 197 -17.39 7.74 -10.56
N PHE A 198 -16.55 8.41 -11.35
CA PHE A 198 -15.23 7.90 -11.72
C PHE A 198 -14.39 7.59 -10.47
N LEU A 199 -14.29 8.53 -9.53
CA LEU A 199 -13.48 8.38 -8.32
C LEU A 199 -14.01 7.27 -7.39
N ASN A 200 -15.32 7.26 -7.13
CA ASN A 200 -15.99 6.25 -6.33
C ASN A 200 -15.83 4.86 -6.94
N SER A 201 -16.03 4.75 -8.26
CA SER A 201 -15.79 3.51 -8.98
C SER A 201 -14.35 3.05 -8.77
N CYS A 202 -13.36 3.91 -9.01
CA CYS A 202 -11.93 3.60 -8.87
C CYS A 202 -11.59 3.08 -7.48
N MET A 203 -12.06 3.73 -6.42
CA MET A 203 -11.88 3.24 -5.04
C MET A 203 -12.51 1.86 -4.83
N SER A 204 -13.72 1.65 -5.33
CA SER A 204 -14.45 0.39 -5.18
C SER A 204 -13.77 -0.77 -5.90
N ALA A 205 -13.30 -0.57 -7.15
CA ALA A 205 -12.58 -1.61 -7.88
C ALA A 205 -11.16 -1.87 -7.36
N CYS A 206 -10.52 -0.88 -6.75
CA CYS A 206 -9.29 -1.11 -5.99
C CYS A 206 -9.56 -1.84 -4.66
N MET A 207 -10.81 -2.19 -4.36
CA MET A 207 -11.27 -2.85 -3.13
C MET A 207 -10.95 -2.04 -1.85
N LEU A 208 -10.80 -0.72 -1.99
CA LEU A 208 -10.49 0.19 -0.88
C LEU A 208 -11.74 0.62 -0.09
N THR A 209 -12.93 0.23 -0.54
CA THR A 209 -14.21 0.53 0.12
C THR A 209 -14.66 -0.57 1.09
N ILE A 210 -13.97 -1.72 1.12
CA ILE A 210 -14.36 -2.86 1.96
C ILE A 210 -13.32 -3.01 3.08
N PRO A 211 -13.69 -2.84 4.36
CA PRO A 211 -12.76 -2.86 5.49
C PRO A 211 -11.90 -4.13 5.57
N LYS A 212 -12.50 -5.27 5.19
CA LYS A 212 -11.79 -6.56 5.18
C LYS A 212 -10.62 -6.52 4.19
N PHE A 213 -10.83 -6.07 2.95
CA PHE A 213 -9.77 -6.05 1.94
C PHE A 213 -8.67 -5.04 2.29
N VAL A 214 -9.05 -3.86 2.81
CA VAL A 214 -8.10 -2.85 3.31
C VAL A 214 -7.14 -3.45 4.36
N LYS A 215 -7.66 -4.22 5.32
CA LYS A 215 -6.83 -4.92 6.32
C LYS A 215 -5.92 -5.99 5.70
N HIS A 216 -6.43 -6.74 4.72
CA HIS A 216 -5.62 -7.75 4.02
C HIS A 216 -4.47 -7.12 3.24
N TYR A 217 -4.71 -6.05 2.47
CA TYR A 217 -3.67 -5.32 1.74
C TYR A 217 -2.62 -4.74 2.68
N SER A 218 -3.05 -4.07 3.76
CA SER A 218 -2.15 -3.54 4.77
C SER A 218 -1.21 -4.63 5.30
N HIS A 219 -1.77 -5.74 5.77
CA HIS A 219 -0.99 -6.83 6.35
C HIS A 219 -0.05 -7.50 5.34
N LEU A 220 -0.50 -7.66 4.10
CA LEU A 220 0.29 -8.26 3.03
C LEU A 220 1.48 -7.38 2.63
N LEU A 221 1.24 -6.08 2.41
CA LEU A 221 2.29 -5.13 2.04
C LEU A 221 3.29 -4.91 3.19
N HIS A 222 2.82 -4.78 4.43
CA HIS A 222 3.73 -4.72 5.57
C HIS A 222 4.55 -6.01 5.75
N THR A 223 3.98 -7.18 5.45
CA THR A 223 4.72 -8.45 5.46
C THR A 223 5.81 -8.46 4.38
N CYS A 224 5.52 -8.01 3.16
CA CYS A 224 6.50 -7.87 2.09
C CYS A 224 7.64 -6.91 2.46
N ILE A 225 7.31 -5.73 2.98
CA ILE A 225 8.30 -4.71 3.38
C ILE A 225 9.17 -5.23 4.53
N ARG A 226 8.57 -5.85 5.55
CA ARG A 226 9.29 -6.42 6.69
C ARG A 226 10.20 -7.57 6.27
N TYR A 227 9.74 -8.40 5.33
CA TYR A 227 10.54 -9.48 4.77
C TYR A 227 11.75 -8.93 3.99
N ALA A 228 11.57 -7.89 3.19
CA ALA A 228 12.67 -7.27 2.48
C ALA A 228 13.69 -6.61 3.42
N ALA A 229 13.25 -6.01 4.54
CA ALA A 229 14.16 -5.53 5.59
C ALA A 229 14.90 -6.66 6.34
N TYR A 230 14.39 -7.90 6.31
CA TYR A 230 15.05 -9.06 6.89
C TYR A 230 16.24 -9.56 6.05
N THR A 231 16.37 -9.12 4.79
CA THR A 231 17.43 -9.53 3.86
C THR A 231 18.83 -9.40 4.45
N SER A 232 19.16 -8.28 5.10
CA SER A 232 20.51 -8.10 5.67
C SER A 232 20.86 -9.16 6.73
N LYS A 233 19.87 -9.66 7.49
CA LYS A 233 20.07 -10.75 8.45
C LYS A 233 20.26 -12.09 7.73
N CYS A 234 19.54 -12.31 6.63
CA CYS A 234 19.74 -13.47 5.77
C CYS A 234 21.13 -13.47 5.15
N THR A 235 21.60 -12.33 4.62
CA THR A 235 22.92 -12.18 4.00
C THR A 235 24.03 -12.51 4.99
N ARG A 236 23.99 -11.91 6.19
CA ARG A 236 24.93 -12.24 7.29
C ARG A 236 24.89 -13.72 7.67
N SER A 237 23.70 -14.31 7.71
CA SER A 237 23.54 -15.73 8.03
C SER A 237 24.16 -16.64 6.96
N LEU A 238 24.07 -16.23 5.69
CA LEU A 238 24.65 -16.95 4.56
C LEU A 238 26.18 -16.84 4.56
N GLU A 239 26.73 -15.66 4.86
CA GLU A 239 28.18 -15.44 5.03
C GLU A 239 28.75 -16.26 6.19
N GLN A 240 28.11 -16.22 7.35
CA GLN A 240 28.51 -17.02 8.52
C GLN A 240 28.45 -18.52 8.23
N GLY A 241 27.42 -18.98 7.52
CA GLY A 241 27.32 -20.36 7.09
C GLY A 241 28.45 -20.76 6.15
N ALA A 242 28.81 -19.89 5.20
CA ALA A 242 29.92 -20.13 4.29
C ALA A 242 31.28 -20.21 5.01
N ILE A 243 31.53 -19.32 5.98
CA ILE A 243 32.77 -19.28 6.77
C ILE A 243 32.90 -20.51 7.69
N ALA A 244 31.81 -20.90 8.36
CA ALA A 244 31.80 -22.08 9.24
C ALA A 244 32.10 -23.37 8.46
N ILE A 245 31.54 -23.50 7.25
CA ILE A 245 31.84 -24.65 6.39
C ILE A 245 33.30 -24.63 5.90
N ALA A 246 33.83 -23.46 5.54
CA ALA A 246 35.23 -23.32 5.11
C ALA A 246 36.25 -23.65 6.22
N SER A 247 35.87 -23.49 7.49
CA SER A 247 36.71 -23.78 8.65
C SER A 247 36.61 -25.24 9.15
N GLY A 248 35.77 -26.07 8.53
CA GLY A 248 35.64 -27.49 8.87
C GLY A 248 34.83 -27.77 10.14
N ASP A 249 34.13 -26.77 10.67
CA ASP A 249 33.36 -26.87 11.90
C ASP A 249 31.92 -27.33 11.59
N THR A 250 31.70 -28.64 11.56
CA THR A 250 30.40 -29.26 11.21
C THR A 250 29.34 -29.20 12.33
N ASP A 251 29.72 -28.84 13.56
CA ASP A 251 28.88 -28.99 14.76
C ASP A 251 27.95 -27.77 15.05
N LEU A 252 28.15 -26.63 14.37
CA LEU A 252 27.25 -25.47 14.48
C LEU A 252 26.04 -25.52 13.52
N THR A 253 25.80 -26.65 12.85
CA THR A 253 24.95 -26.68 11.64
C THR A 253 23.46 -26.92 11.88
N THR A 254 23.03 -27.48 13.02
CA THR A 254 21.60 -27.84 13.22
C THR A 254 20.83 -26.75 13.97
N SER A 255 21.20 -26.42 15.21
CA SER A 255 20.43 -25.48 16.06
C SER A 255 20.31 -24.05 15.49
N PRO A 256 21.36 -23.44 14.89
CA PRO A 256 21.23 -22.14 14.23
C PRO A 256 20.43 -22.20 12.93
N MET A 257 20.44 -23.33 12.23
CA MET A 257 19.70 -23.51 10.97
C MET A 257 18.20 -23.71 11.22
N ASP A 258 17.83 -24.46 12.26
CA ASP A 258 16.43 -24.60 12.71
C ASP A 258 15.81 -23.25 13.03
N ARG A 259 16.53 -22.37 13.74
CA ARG A 259 16.07 -20.99 14.04
C ARG A 259 15.91 -20.15 12.77
N ARG A 260 16.81 -20.29 11.79
CA ARG A 260 16.72 -19.60 10.49
C ARG A 260 15.49 -20.05 9.71
N TRP A 261 15.21 -21.36 9.69
CA TRP A 261 14.03 -21.94 9.07
C TRP A 261 12.76 -21.51 9.79
N GLU A 262 12.72 -21.55 11.12
CA GLU A 262 11.54 -21.16 11.89
C GLU A 262 11.14 -19.71 11.62
N MET A 263 12.11 -18.79 11.62
CA MET A 263 11.85 -17.38 11.30
C MET A 263 11.38 -17.21 9.84
N PHE A 264 12.01 -17.89 8.88
CA PHE A 264 11.60 -17.83 7.48
C PHE A 264 10.18 -18.40 7.27
N MET A 265 9.88 -19.55 7.88
CA MET A 265 8.57 -20.20 7.78
C MET A 265 7.46 -19.33 8.34
N LYS A 266 7.72 -18.53 9.39
CA LYS A 266 6.75 -17.55 9.88
C LYS A 266 6.36 -16.54 8.79
N PHE A 267 7.31 -16.04 7.99
CA PHE A 267 7.00 -15.16 6.86
C PHE A 267 6.26 -15.89 5.74
N GLU A 268 6.71 -17.09 5.35
CA GLU A 268 6.09 -17.86 4.28
C GLU A 268 4.64 -18.26 4.63
N ILE A 269 4.41 -18.77 5.83
CA ILE A 269 3.08 -19.16 6.32
C ILE A 269 2.18 -17.93 6.40
N ASN A 270 2.66 -16.82 6.98
CA ASN A 270 1.87 -15.61 7.10
C ASN A 270 1.46 -15.05 5.72
N PHE A 271 2.42 -14.94 4.79
CA PHE A 271 2.15 -14.46 3.44
C PHE A 271 1.16 -15.39 2.71
N ASN A 272 1.41 -16.70 2.73
CA ASN A 272 0.55 -17.67 2.05
C ASN A 272 -0.86 -17.75 2.67
N HIS A 273 -0.97 -17.64 3.98
CA HIS A 273 -2.25 -17.62 4.68
C HIS A 273 -3.05 -16.37 4.28
N THR A 274 -2.42 -15.20 4.31
CA THR A 274 -3.07 -13.94 3.92
C THR A 274 -3.49 -13.94 2.46
N LEU A 275 -2.66 -14.51 1.58
CA LEU A 275 -2.96 -14.66 0.16
C LEU A 275 -4.15 -15.61 -0.07
N LYS A 276 -4.19 -16.75 0.63
CA LYS A 276 -5.29 -17.74 0.54
C LYS A 276 -6.59 -17.25 1.16
N ALA A 277 -6.52 -16.44 2.21
CA ALA A 277 -7.67 -15.88 2.90
C ALA A 277 -8.45 -14.88 2.02
N SER A 278 -7.82 -14.35 0.96
CA SER A 278 -8.48 -13.49 -0.02
C SER A 278 -8.41 -14.09 -1.42
N PRO A 279 -9.21 -15.13 -1.73
CA PRO A 279 -9.27 -15.70 -3.07
C PRO A 279 -9.78 -14.69 -4.11
N VAL A 280 -10.45 -13.62 -3.67
CA VAL A 280 -10.87 -12.51 -4.54
C VAL A 280 -9.67 -11.69 -5.00
N ILE A 281 -8.66 -11.45 -4.15
CA ILE A 281 -7.42 -10.76 -4.53
C ILE A 281 -6.54 -11.62 -5.47
N CYS A 282 -6.70 -12.95 -5.47
CA CYS A 282 -5.97 -13.85 -6.36
C CYS A 282 -6.73 -14.28 -7.63
N ARG A 283 -8.03 -13.97 -7.75
CA ARG A 283 -8.83 -14.27 -8.95
C ARG A 283 -8.79 -13.16 -9.99
N TYR A 284 -8.22 -12.01 -9.64
CA TYR A 284 -7.93 -10.88 -10.52
C TYR A 284 -6.43 -10.62 -10.50
#